data_AF-A0A9J7E6L1-F1
#
_entry.id   AF-A0A9J7E6L1-F1
#
_cell.length_a   1.000
_cell.length_b   1.000
_cell.length_c   1.000
_cell.angle_alpha   90.00
_cell.angle_beta   90.00
_cell.angle_gamma   90.00
#
_symmetry.space_group_name_H-M   'P 1'
#
loop_
_entity.id
_entity.type
_entity.pdbx_description
1 polymer ?
#
loop_
_entity_poly.entity_id
_entity_poly.type
_entity_poly.pdbx_seq_one_letter_code
_entity_poly.pdbx_strand_id
1 'polypeptide(L)'
;MKYISVSLILSLIFAVYVVNTIWTLAEIFIPPECSRGERCFSSYLASKPVQHLVLYTSIKERPHLEGSTADSVSKVHTSLKFDYLNPATFDIKLKVPRKTRNNGTLFMHAVLLDDSRLYREFDEIIRTESIHTLPLVTHTEPQAATFNLLQQNNEEQKVPEKKSVRPYAHITTVAPLSILTDDLKLPSNKIPGELYPYIR
;
A
#
# COMPACT_ATOMS: atom_id res chain seq x y z
N MET A 1 39.77 -49.03 15.74
CA MET A 1 39.45 -47.75 15.07
C MET A 1 37.95 -47.71 14.84
N LYS A 2 37.24 -46.74 15.42
CA LYS A 2 35.77 -46.66 15.35
C LYS A 2 35.40 -46.12 13.97
N TYR A 3 34.82 -46.94 13.11
CA TYR A 3 34.37 -46.51 11.79
C TYR A 3 33.31 -45.44 11.96
N ILE A 4 33.57 -44.25 11.43
CA ILE A 4 32.60 -43.16 11.41
C ILE A 4 31.41 -43.62 10.55
N SER A 5 30.22 -43.67 11.16
CA SER A 5 29.00 -44.09 10.48
C SER A 5 28.58 -43.03 9.46
N VAL A 6 28.30 -43.45 8.22
CA VAL A 6 27.80 -42.57 7.15
C VAL A 6 26.50 -41.87 7.55
N SER A 7 25.65 -42.54 8.34
CA SER A 7 24.43 -41.95 8.88
C SER A 7 24.70 -40.77 9.83
N LEU A 8 25.78 -40.83 10.62
CA LEU A 8 26.18 -39.74 11.50
C LEU A 8 26.64 -38.52 10.70
N ILE A 9 27.43 -38.74 9.64
CA ILE A 9 27.86 -37.67 8.72
C ILE A 9 26.64 -36.99 8.07
N LEU A 10 25.71 -37.78 7.51
CA LEU A 10 24.48 -37.27 6.90
C LEU A 10 23.61 -36.48 7.89
N SER A 11 23.46 -36.99 9.12
CA SER A 11 22.69 -36.29 10.16
C SER A 11 23.31 -34.94 10.54
N LEU A 12 24.64 -34.84 10.54
CA LEU A 12 25.36 -33.62 10.90
C LEU A 12 25.26 -32.58 9.78
N ILE A 13 25.40 -32.99 8.52
CA ILE A 13 25.18 -32.12 7.36
C ILE A 13 23.74 -31.59 7.36
N PHE A 14 22.76 -32.47 7.62
CA PHE A 14 21.37 -32.08 7.70
C PHE A 14 21.12 -31.08 8.84
N ALA A 15 21.69 -31.30 10.03
CA ALA A 15 21.57 -30.37 11.15
C ALA A 15 22.16 -28.98 10.81
N VAL A 16 23.34 -28.94 10.19
CA VAL A 16 23.96 -27.67 9.74
C VAL A 16 23.08 -26.95 8.72
N TYR A 17 22.50 -27.70 7.78
CA TYR A 17 21.56 -27.14 6.82
C TYR A 17 20.33 -26.54 7.51
N VAL A 18 19.70 -27.26 8.44
CA VAL A 18 18.54 -26.76 9.20
C VAL A 18 18.89 -25.49 9.97
N VAL A 19 20.02 -25.45 10.68
CA VAL A 19 20.47 -24.23 11.39
C VAL A 19 20.67 -23.06 10.43
N ASN A 20 21.31 -23.29 9.28
CA ASN A 20 21.50 -22.26 8.26
C ASN A 20 20.14 -21.76 7.72
N THR A 21 19.18 -22.65 7.46
CA THR A 21 17.85 -22.24 7.00
C THR A 21 17.09 -21.41 8.03
N ILE A 22 17.19 -21.77 9.32
CA ILE A 22 16.59 -21.00 10.42
C ILE A 22 17.25 -19.62 10.49
N TRP A 23 18.57 -19.54 10.37
CA TRP A 23 19.30 -18.27 10.36
C TRP A 23 18.85 -17.37 9.19
N THR A 24 18.76 -17.93 7.98
CA THR A 24 18.31 -17.16 6.80
C THR A 24 16.86 -16.69 6.91
N LEU A 25 15.99 -17.47 7.55
CA LEU A 25 14.61 -17.06 7.80
C LEU A 25 14.53 -15.96 8.86
N ALA A 26 15.37 -16.02 9.90
CA ALA A 26 15.43 -15.00 10.94
C ALA A 26 15.89 -13.64 10.37
N GLU A 27 16.84 -13.63 9.44
CA GLU A 27 17.33 -12.39 8.79
C GLU A 27 16.24 -11.66 7.98
N ILE A 28 15.16 -12.32 7.57
CA ILE A 28 14.02 -11.67 6.90
C ILE A 28 13.20 -10.83 7.89
N PHE A 29 13.13 -11.24 9.16
CA PHE A 29 12.34 -10.55 10.19
C PHE A 29 13.13 -9.51 10.98
N ILE A 30 14.47 -9.56 10.93
CA ILE A 30 15.34 -8.62 11.63
C ILE A 30 15.77 -7.54 10.64
N PRO A 31 15.40 -6.26 10.85
CA PRO A 31 15.79 -5.21 9.93
C PRO A 31 17.32 -5.07 9.90
N PRO A 32 17.93 -4.95 8.72
CA PRO A 32 19.37 -4.82 8.60
C PRO A 32 19.86 -3.50 9.17
N GLU A 33 20.92 -3.53 9.97
CA GLU A 33 21.58 -2.32 10.47
C GLU A 33 22.58 -1.76 9.45
N CYS A 34 22.73 -0.43 9.44
CA CYS A 34 23.71 0.25 8.59
C CYS A 34 25.11 0.21 9.22
N SER A 35 26.12 -0.22 8.45
CA SER A 35 27.52 -0.20 8.89
C SER A 35 28.19 1.16 8.65
N ARG A 36 29.27 1.46 9.39
CA ARG A 36 30.04 2.71 9.19
C ARG A 36 30.66 2.74 7.79
N GLY A 37 30.33 3.77 7.01
CA GLY A 37 30.87 3.99 5.67
C GLY A 37 29.98 3.52 4.51
N GLU A 38 28.84 2.89 4.80
CA GLU A 38 27.87 2.49 3.77
C GLU A 38 26.82 3.58 3.50
N ARG A 39 26.24 3.57 2.29
CA ARG A 39 25.09 4.42 1.97
C ARG A 39 23.85 3.86 2.67
N CYS A 40 23.30 4.66 3.57
CA CYS A 40 22.14 4.30 4.40
C CYS A 40 20.98 5.23 4.06
N PHE A 41 19.81 4.66 3.85
CA PHE A 41 18.56 5.40 3.69
C PHE A 41 17.94 5.62 5.06
N SER A 42 17.55 6.86 5.35
CA SER A 42 16.84 7.25 6.56
C SER A 42 15.50 7.88 6.19
N SER A 43 14.47 7.62 6.99
CA SER A 43 13.17 8.29 6.81
C SER A 43 13.30 9.80 6.99
N TYR A 44 12.71 10.58 6.09
CA TYR A 44 12.63 12.04 6.23
C TYR A 44 11.90 12.45 7.52
N LEU A 45 10.86 11.68 7.90
CA LEU A 45 10.06 11.92 9.10
C LEU A 45 10.84 11.68 10.40
N ALA A 46 11.98 10.98 10.36
CA ALA A 46 12.82 10.77 11.54
C ALA A 46 13.39 12.09 12.10
N SER A 47 13.56 13.10 11.24
CA SER A 47 14.00 14.45 11.63
C SER A 47 12.91 15.30 12.29
N LYS A 48 11.70 14.74 12.46
CA LYS A 48 10.50 15.42 12.96
C LYS A 48 10.17 16.74 12.23
N PRO A 49 10.13 16.76 10.89
CA PRO A 49 9.78 17.97 10.14
C PRO A 49 8.30 18.35 10.36
N VAL A 50 7.97 19.62 10.17
CA VAL A 50 6.57 20.08 10.18
C VAL A 50 5.92 19.67 8.85
N GLN A 51 4.89 18.84 8.92
CA GLN A 51 4.15 18.34 7.76
C GLN A 51 2.72 18.87 7.73
N HIS A 52 2.15 18.98 6.55
CA HIS A 52 0.73 19.24 6.30
C HIS A 52 0.12 18.04 5.61
N LEU A 53 -1.02 17.57 6.10
CA LEU A 53 -1.77 16.48 5.45
C LEU A 53 -2.74 17.09 4.45
N VAL A 54 -2.58 16.74 3.18
CA VAL A 54 -3.47 17.18 2.11
C VAL A 54 -4.14 15.97 1.47
N LEU A 55 -5.47 16.04 1.39
CA LEU A 55 -6.29 14.99 0.81
C LEU A 55 -6.91 15.49 -0.49
N TYR A 56 -6.70 14.73 -1.55
CA TYR A 56 -7.28 14.93 -2.86
C TYR A 56 -8.19 13.76 -3.22
N THR A 57 -9.10 13.98 -4.16
CA THR A 57 -9.93 12.91 -4.72
C THR A 57 -9.93 12.97 -6.23
N SER A 58 -10.01 11.81 -6.87
CA SER A 58 -10.07 11.71 -8.31
C SER A 58 -10.83 10.44 -8.73
N ILE A 59 -11.31 10.44 -9.97
CA ILE A 59 -12.07 9.29 -10.52
C ILE A 59 -11.12 8.16 -10.97
N LYS A 60 -9.85 8.48 -11.23
CA LYS A 60 -8.84 7.55 -11.75
C LYS A 60 -7.82 7.25 -10.67
N GLU A 61 -7.35 6.01 -10.58
CA GLU A 61 -6.32 5.66 -9.59
C GLU A 61 -5.00 6.44 -9.83
N ARG A 62 -4.67 6.69 -11.10
CA ARG A 62 -3.46 7.42 -11.50
C ARG A 62 -3.83 8.57 -12.44
N PRO A 63 -4.22 9.75 -11.90
CA PRO A 63 -4.73 10.85 -12.72
C PRO A 63 -3.71 11.40 -13.74
N HIS A 64 -2.40 11.32 -13.46
CA HIS A 64 -1.33 11.90 -14.27
C HIS A 64 -1.00 11.12 -15.57
N LEU A 65 -1.22 9.79 -15.58
CA LEU A 65 -0.77 8.91 -16.67
C LEU A 65 -1.60 9.01 -17.95
N GLU A 66 -2.86 9.48 -17.87
CA GLU A 66 -3.80 9.45 -19.00
C GLU A 66 -4.09 10.84 -19.60
N GLY A 67 -3.15 11.77 -19.49
CA GLY A 67 -3.28 13.11 -20.10
C GLY A 67 -4.43 13.94 -19.52
N SER A 68 -4.93 13.56 -18.35
CA SER A 68 -6.04 14.25 -17.70
C SER A 68 -5.48 15.40 -16.87
N THR A 69 -5.81 16.62 -17.28
CA THR A 69 -5.50 17.88 -16.62
C THR A 69 -5.82 17.86 -15.12
N ALA A 70 -5.15 18.73 -14.35
CA ALA A 70 -5.39 19.02 -12.93
C ALA A 70 -6.88 19.13 -12.54
N ASP A 71 -7.77 19.49 -13.48
CA ASP A 71 -9.24 19.49 -13.33
C ASP A 71 -9.87 18.14 -12.96
N SER A 72 -9.14 17.02 -13.09
CA SER A 72 -9.62 15.70 -12.68
C SER A 72 -9.45 15.41 -11.20
N VAL A 73 -8.70 16.27 -10.48
CA VAL A 73 -8.34 16.08 -9.08
C VAL A 73 -8.93 17.21 -8.25
N SER A 74 -9.73 16.86 -7.25
CA SER A 74 -10.35 17.83 -6.34
C SER A 74 -9.70 17.75 -4.97
N LYS A 75 -9.18 18.89 -4.49
CA LYS A 75 -8.69 19.04 -3.13
C LYS A 75 -9.87 19.04 -2.15
N VAL A 76 -9.88 18.10 -1.21
CA VAL A 76 -11.02 17.89 -0.29
C VAL A 76 -10.72 18.39 1.11
N HIS A 77 -9.50 18.15 1.61
CA HIS A 77 -9.14 18.53 2.97
C HIS A 77 -7.67 18.94 3.06
N THR A 78 -7.37 19.83 3.99
CA THR A 78 -6.01 20.26 4.33
C THR A 78 -5.93 20.44 5.83
N SER A 79 -5.11 19.61 6.47
CA SER A 79 -4.76 19.74 7.88
C SER A 79 -3.38 20.38 7.96
N LEU A 80 -3.34 21.61 8.50
CA LEU A 80 -2.11 22.36 8.66
C LEU A 80 -1.36 21.89 9.91
N LYS A 81 -0.02 21.81 9.83
CA LYS A 81 0.85 21.36 10.93
C LYS A 81 0.33 20.07 11.55
N PHE A 82 0.09 19.10 10.69
CA PHE A 82 -0.44 17.80 11.05
C PHE A 82 0.56 17.05 11.93
N ASP A 83 0.11 16.66 13.12
CA ASP A 83 0.88 15.82 14.03
C ASP A 83 0.76 14.35 13.62
N TYR A 84 1.73 13.87 12.84
CA TYR A 84 1.78 12.49 12.37
C TYR A 84 2.28 11.50 13.43
N LEU A 85 2.74 11.96 14.60
CA LEU A 85 3.19 11.09 15.68
C LEU A 85 2.02 10.57 16.52
N ASN A 86 0.90 11.31 16.52
CA ASN A 86 -0.29 10.98 17.29
C ASN A 86 -1.45 10.59 16.36
N PRO A 87 -2.29 9.60 16.76
CA PRO A 87 -3.45 9.23 15.97
C PRO A 87 -4.46 10.36 15.92
N ALA A 88 -4.96 10.66 14.73
CA ALA A 88 -5.96 11.70 14.49
C ALA A 88 -7.11 11.16 13.64
N THR A 89 -8.31 11.68 13.86
CA THR A 89 -9.51 11.36 13.08
C THR A 89 -10.11 12.66 12.54
N PHE A 90 -10.51 12.65 11.27
CA PHE A 90 -11.04 13.82 10.58
C PHE A 90 -12.39 13.49 9.93
N ASP A 91 -13.40 14.30 10.20
CA ASP A 91 -14.68 14.23 9.51
C ASP A 91 -14.63 15.06 8.23
N ILE A 92 -14.76 14.37 7.09
CA ILE A 92 -14.58 14.99 5.77
C ILE A 92 -15.92 14.97 5.02
N LYS A 93 -16.36 16.14 4.57
CA LYS A 93 -17.53 16.27 3.69
C LYS A 93 -17.10 16.01 2.25
N LEU A 94 -17.41 14.82 1.75
CA LEU A 94 -17.05 14.40 0.40
C LEU A 94 -18.15 14.73 -0.62
N LYS A 95 -17.80 15.48 -1.68
CA LYS A 95 -18.71 15.73 -2.81
C LYS A 95 -18.48 14.68 -3.90
N VAL A 96 -19.36 13.69 -3.97
CA VAL A 96 -19.24 12.60 -4.96
C VAL A 96 -19.52 13.11 -6.39
N PRO A 97 -18.56 12.97 -7.34
CA PRO A 97 -18.75 13.39 -8.73
C PRO A 97 -19.90 12.65 -9.43
N ARG A 98 -20.51 13.27 -10.46
CA ARG A 98 -21.59 12.64 -11.24
C ARG A 98 -21.14 11.35 -11.93
N LYS A 99 -19.87 11.30 -12.37
CA LYS A 99 -19.28 10.11 -13.00
C LYS A 99 -19.22 8.93 -12.03
N THR A 100 -18.80 9.16 -10.78
CA THR A 100 -18.82 8.13 -9.72
C THR A 100 -20.25 7.67 -9.39
N ARG A 101 -21.21 8.61 -9.35
CA ARG A 101 -22.64 8.27 -9.14
C ARG A 101 -23.22 7.40 -10.25
N ASN A 102 -22.70 7.52 -11.47
CA ASN A 102 -23.09 6.72 -12.63
C ASN A 102 -22.14 5.53 -12.81
N ASN A 103 -22.08 4.63 -11.83
CA ASN A 103 -21.30 3.38 -11.88
C ASN A 103 -19.79 3.59 -12.03
N GLY A 104 -19.22 4.53 -11.28
CA GLY A 104 -17.78 4.79 -11.27
C GLY A 104 -17.14 4.59 -9.91
N THR A 105 -15.83 4.41 -9.91
CA THR A 105 -14.99 4.42 -8.70
C THR A 105 -14.58 5.84 -8.33
N LEU A 106 -14.19 6.04 -7.07
CA LEU A 106 -13.58 7.27 -6.59
C LEU A 106 -12.40 6.92 -5.71
N PHE A 107 -11.26 7.52 -5.98
CA PHE A 107 -10.03 7.36 -5.25
C PHE A 107 -9.73 8.60 -4.42
N MET A 108 -9.15 8.39 -3.25
CA MET A 108 -8.53 9.39 -2.41
C MET A 108 -7.03 9.29 -2.55
N HIS A 109 -6.37 10.43 -2.65
CA HIS A 109 -4.92 10.56 -2.63
C HIS A 109 -4.52 11.37 -1.39
N ALA A 110 -3.79 10.74 -0.49
CA ALA A 110 -3.24 11.37 0.71
C ALA A 110 -1.76 11.67 0.50
N VAL A 111 -1.36 12.91 0.84
CA VAL A 111 0.01 13.39 0.70
C VAL A 111 0.40 14.19 1.94
N LEU A 112 1.63 14.00 2.40
CA LEU A 112 2.28 14.85 3.39
C LEU A 112 3.17 15.86 2.66
N LEU A 113 3.01 17.14 2.99
CA LEU A 113 3.70 18.24 2.33
C LEU A 113 4.36 19.17 3.35
N ASP A 114 5.53 19.68 3.01
CA ASP A 114 6.17 20.80 3.70
C ASP A 114 5.49 22.14 3.36
N ASP A 115 5.75 23.18 4.18
CA ASP A 115 5.27 24.56 3.97
C ASP A 115 5.55 25.08 2.53
N SER A 116 6.73 24.77 1.98
CA SER A 116 7.15 25.25 0.66
C SER A 116 6.39 24.62 -0.51
N ARG A 117 5.71 23.48 -0.27
CA ARG A 117 5.03 22.69 -1.31
C ARG A 117 3.51 22.71 -1.18
N LEU A 118 2.98 23.24 -0.07
CA LEU A 118 1.56 23.27 0.25
C LEU A 118 0.67 23.93 -0.83
N TYR A 119 1.21 24.94 -1.53
CA TYR A 119 0.50 25.71 -2.55
C TYR A 119 0.85 25.30 -3.98
N ARG A 120 1.63 24.23 -4.17
CA ARG A 120 1.97 23.71 -5.50
C ARG A 120 0.79 22.98 -6.11
N GLU A 121 0.80 22.93 -7.44
CA GLU A 121 -0.20 22.19 -8.19
C GLU A 121 -0.03 20.67 -7.98
N PHE A 122 -1.14 19.94 -8.09
CA PHE A 122 -1.13 18.48 -7.88
C PHE A 122 -0.17 17.75 -8.84
N ASP A 123 -0.02 18.25 -10.07
CA ASP A 123 0.89 17.69 -11.07
C ASP A 123 2.37 17.81 -10.70
N GLU A 124 2.73 18.81 -9.89
CA GLU A 124 4.09 18.95 -9.36
C GLU A 124 4.28 18.05 -8.13
N ILE A 125 3.27 17.96 -7.28
CA ILE A 125 3.27 17.13 -6.07
C ILE A 125 3.45 15.66 -6.44
N ILE A 126 2.69 15.13 -7.40
CA ILE A 126 2.79 13.71 -7.81
C ILE A 126 4.14 13.31 -8.39
N ARG A 127 4.91 14.28 -8.90
CA ARG A 127 6.25 14.03 -9.45
C ARG A 127 7.33 14.02 -8.38
N THR A 128 7.11 14.74 -7.28
CA THR A 128 8.12 15.04 -6.27
C THR A 128 7.89 14.29 -4.96
N GLU A 129 6.65 13.94 -4.64
CA GLU A 129 6.26 13.34 -3.37
C GLU A 129 5.64 11.95 -3.54
N SER A 130 5.75 11.14 -2.49
CA SER A 130 5.03 9.86 -2.39
C SER A 130 3.55 10.10 -2.10
N ILE A 131 2.68 9.56 -2.94
CA ILE A 131 1.22 9.68 -2.79
C ILE A 131 0.64 8.32 -2.39
N HIS A 132 -0.10 8.29 -1.30
CA HIS A 132 -0.87 7.10 -0.91
C HIS A 132 -2.27 7.18 -1.53
N THR A 133 -2.68 6.14 -2.26
CA THR A 133 -3.97 6.11 -2.96
C THR A 133 -4.87 5.01 -2.40
N LEU A 134 -6.11 5.36 -2.05
CA LEU A 134 -7.10 4.45 -1.50
C LEU A 134 -8.46 4.63 -2.20
N PRO A 135 -9.20 3.56 -2.56
CA PRO A 135 -10.54 3.70 -3.08
C PRO A 135 -11.54 4.08 -1.98
N LEU A 136 -12.26 5.18 -2.15
CA LEU A 136 -13.38 5.60 -1.30
C LEU A 136 -14.72 5.04 -1.77
N VAL A 137 -14.89 4.99 -3.09
CA VAL A 137 -16.08 4.40 -3.71
C VAL A 137 -15.62 3.33 -4.68
N THR A 138 -16.07 2.10 -4.47
CA THR A 138 -15.76 0.96 -5.35
C THR A 138 -17.01 0.58 -6.13
N HIS A 139 -16.90 0.60 -7.46
CA HIS A 139 -17.88 -0.01 -8.34
C HIS A 139 -17.42 -1.43 -8.64
N THR A 140 -18.05 -2.40 -7.97
CA THR A 140 -17.75 -3.81 -8.19
C THR A 140 -18.82 -4.40 -9.08
N GLU A 141 -18.41 -4.90 -10.25
CA GLU A 141 -19.28 -5.75 -11.05
C GLU A 141 -19.51 -7.07 -10.30
N PRO A 142 -20.77 -7.53 -10.19
CA PRO A 142 -21.03 -8.78 -9.53
C PRO A 142 -20.37 -9.90 -10.32
N GLN A 143 -19.47 -10.63 -9.68
CA GLN A 143 -18.89 -11.83 -10.27
C GLN A 143 -20.04 -12.78 -10.60
N ALA A 144 -20.25 -13.04 -11.89
CA ALA A 144 -21.23 -14.03 -12.32
C ALA A 144 -20.87 -15.39 -11.70
N ALA A 145 -21.88 -16.21 -11.41
CA ALA A 145 -21.74 -17.57 -10.87
C ALA A 145 -20.81 -18.51 -11.69
N THR A 146 -20.31 -18.05 -12.84
CA THR A 146 -19.34 -18.75 -13.69
C THR A 146 -17.98 -18.99 -13.03
N PHE A 147 -17.62 -18.29 -11.95
CA PHE A 147 -16.38 -18.54 -11.20
C PHE A 147 -16.55 -19.50 -10.00
N ASN A 148 -17.75 -20.06 -9.79
CA ASN A 148 -18.00 -21.02 -8.71
C ASN A 148 -17.62 -22.46 -9.13
N LEU A 149 -16.39 -22.65 -9.62
CA LEU A 149 -15.87 -23.96 -10.05
C LEU A 149 -15.68 -24.97 -8.90
N LEU A 150 -15.84 -24.53 -7.65
CA LEU A 150 -15.74 -25.36 -6.45
C LEU A 150 -17.06 -26.04 -6.05
N GLN A 151 -18.18 -25.77 -6.74
CA GLN A 151 -19.49 -26.38 -6.46
C GLN A 151 -19.80 -27.58 -7.38
N GLN A 152 -18.79 -28.24 -7.94
CA GLN A 152 -19.00 -29.26 -8.97
C GLN A 152 -19.41 -30.66 -8.45
N ASN A 153 -19.60 -30.84 -7.14
CA ASN A 153 -19.79 -32.19 -6.54
C ASN A 153 -21.08 -32.40 -5.74
N ASN A 154 -22.09 -31.54 -5.83
CA ASN A 154 -23.39 -31.84 -5.21
C ASN A 154 -24.53 -31.75 -6.24
N GLU A 155 -25.28 -32.84 -6.28
CA GLU A 155 -26.35 -33.22 -7.21
C GLU A 155 -27.44 -32.15 -7.38
N GLU A 156 -27.96 -32.07 -8.62
CA GLU A 156 -29.25 -31.52 -9.03
C GLU A 156 -29.89 -30.45 -8.13
N GLN A 157 -29.24 -29.29 -8.01
CA GLN A 157 -29.92 -28.09 -7.48
C GLN A 157 -30.16 -27.11 -8.62
N LYS A 158 -31.45 -27.00 -8.94
CA LYS A 158 -32.15 -25.94 -9.69
C LYS A 158 -31.21 -24.79 -10.07
N VAL A 159 -31.02 -24.57 -11.37
CA VAL A 159 -30.47 -23.32 -11.91
C VAL A 159 -31.12 -22.18 -11.14
N PRO A 160 -30.40 -21.47 -10.25
CA PRO A 160 -31.00 -20.34 -9.59
C PRO A 160 -31.32 -19.37 -10.73
N GLU A 161 -32.59 -18.96 -10.83
CA GLU A 161 -33.00 -17.86 -11.70
C GLU A 161 -31.91 -16.80 -11.63
N LYS A 162 -31.45 -16.33 -12.79
CA LYS A 162 -30.50 -15.21 -12.89
C LYS A 162 -31.15 -14.02 -12.17
N LYS A 163 -31.00 -13.93 -10.85
CA LYS A 163 -31.23 -12.71 -10.11
C LYS A 163 -30.31 -11.73 -10.78
N SER A 164 -30.90 -10.76 -11.48
CA SER A 164 -30.18 -9.64 -12.07
C SER A 164 -29.49 -8.93 -10.92
N VAL A 165 -28.26 -9.34 -10.60
CA VAL A 165 -27.46 -8.68 -9.60
C VAL A 165 -27.06 -7.37 -10.25
N ARG A 166 -27.67 -6.28 -9.79
CA ARG A 166 -27.33 -4.96 -10.25
C ARG A 166 -25.99 -4.59 -9.60
N PRO A 167 -25.04 -4.03 -10.36
CA PRO A 167 -23.83 -3.50 -9.73
C PRO A 167 -24.24 -2.30 -8.85
N TYR A 168 -23.71 -2.27 -7.63
CA TYR A 168 -23.91 -1.17 -6.69
C TYR A 168 -22.55 -0.55 -6.38
N ALA A 169 -22.52 0.78 -6.25
CA ALA A 169 -21.35 1.49 -5.77
C ALA A 169 -21.34 1.44 -4.23
N HIS A 170 -20.27 0.88 -3.66
CA HIS A 170 -20.08 0.84 -2.22
C HIS A 170 -19.21 2.04 -1.79
N ILE A 171 -19.68 2.81 -0.81
CA ILE A 171 -18.92 3.91 -0.21
C ILE A 171 -18.32 3.46 1.13
N THR A 172 -17.03 3.68 1.31
CA THR A 172 -16.37 3.46 2.60
C THR A 172 -16.62 4.65 3.51
N THR A 173 -17.09 4.39 4.73
CA THR A 173 -17.33 5.43 5.74
C THR A 173 -16.05 5.83 6.46
N VAL A 174 -15.10 4.90 6.58
CA VAL A 174 -13.82 5.08 7.26
C VAL A 174 -12.70 4.73 6.29
N ALA A 175 -11.78 5.67 6.11
CA ALA A 175 -10.57 5.51 5.30
C ALA A 175 -9.35 5.48 6.24
N PRO A 176 -8.80 4.29 6.56
CA PRO A 176 -7.62 4.21 7.42
C PRO A 176 -6.40 4.72 6.66
N LEU A 177 -5.66 5.63 7.29
CA LEU A 177 -4.37 6.12 6.81
C LEU A 177 -3.31 5.74 7.85
N SER A 178 -2.26 5.08 7.39
CA SER A 178 -1.13 4.67 8.24
C SER A 178 0.14 5.33 7.73
N ILE A 179 0.83 6.04 8.61
CA ILE A 179 2.08 6.74 8.32
C ILE A 179 3.18 6.06 9.13
N LEU A 180 4.27 5.68 8.46
CA LEU A 180 5.42 5.05 9.11
C LEU A 180 6.38 6.14 9.59
N THR A 181 6.49 6.29 10.91
CA THR A 181 7.28 7.35 11.57
C THR A 181 8.54 6.83 12.26
N ASP A 182 8.83 5.53 12.14
CA ASP A 182 9.96 4.91 12.81
C ASP A 182 11.31 5.41 12.29
N ASP A 183 12.32 5.49 13.17
CA ASP A 183 13.71 5.78 12.80
C ASP A 183 14.33 4.53 12.14
N LEU A 184 13.97 4.33 10.87
CA LEU A 184 14.45 3.22 10.06
C LEU A 184 15.74 3.63 9.33
N LYS A 185 16.78 2.81 9.49
CA LYS A 185 18.09 2.96 8.84
C LYS A 185 18.35 1.74 7.98
N LEU A 186 18.12 1.86 6.67
CA LEU A 186 18.24 0.75 5.72
C LEU A 186 19.53 0.87 4.90
N PRO A 187 20.40 -0.15 4.89
CA PRO A 187 21.59 -0.16 4.05
C PRO A 187 21.20 -0.41 2.58
N SER A 188 21.78 0.38 1.68
CA SER A 188 21.50 0.31 0.24
C SER A 188 21.69 -1.07 -0.39
N ASN A 189 22.55 -1.91 0.18
CA ASN A 189 22.94 -3.21 -0.38
C ASN A 189 21.97 -4.35 -0.01
N LYS A 190 21.10 -4.15 0.99
CA LYS A 190 20.17 -5.18 1.49
C LYS A 190 18.71 -4.88 1.13
N ILE A 191 18.47 -3.92 0.24
CA ILE A 191 17.14 -3.59 -0.27
C ILE A 191 16.86 -4.47 -1.51
N PRO A 192 15.76 -5.24 -1.53
CA PRO A 192 15.36 -6.00 -2.71
C PRO A 192 15.15 -5.11 -3.94
N GLY A 193 15.52 -5.63 -5.11
CA GLY A 193 15.37 -4.97 -6.41
C GLY A 193 13.99 -4.35 -6.65
N GLU A 194 12.96 -5.09 -6.23
CA GLU A 194 11.54 -4.75 -6.39
C GLU A 194 11.10 -3.50 -5.61
N LEU A 195 11.85 -3.11 -4.57
CA LEU A 195 11.51 -1.97 -3.73
C LEU A 195 12.14 -0.65 -4.22
N TYR A 196 13.20 -0.70 -5.04
CA TYR A 196 13.85 0.53 -5.53
C TYR A 196 12.92 1.50 -6.26
N PRO A 197 11.92 1.08 -7.07
CA PRO A 197 11.00 2.03 -7.70
C PRO A 197 10.16 2.83 -6.70
N TYR A 198 9.98 2.32 -5.47
CA TYR A 198 9.18 2.94 -4.41
C TYR A 198 10.02 3.75 -3.41
N ILE A 199 11.35 3.55 -3.42
CA ILE A 199 12.30 4.27 -2.58
C ILE A 199 12.90 5.37 -3.44
N ARG A 200 12.24 6.53 -3.44
CA ARG A 200 12.64 7.70 -4.22
C ARG A 200 13.25 8.77 -3.34
#